data_AF-A0A1G1GRD3-F1
#
_entry.id   AF-A0A1G1GRD3-F1
#
_cell.length_a   1.000
_cell.length_b   1.000
_cell.length_c   1.000
_cell.angle_alpha   90.00
_cell.angle_beta   90.00
_cell.angle_gamma   90.00
#
_symmetry.space_group_name_H-M   'P 1'
#
loop_
_entity.id
_entity.type
_entity.pdbx_description
1 polymer ?
#
loop_
_entity_poly.entity_id
_entity_poly.type
_entity_poly.pdbx_seq_one_letter_code
_entity_poly.pdbx_strand_id
1 'polypeptide(L)'
;MYPRIHSTRFITVAFIISIALHAMIVAAVYLAGPGRTALPVPIPVDIVNLPPETLRKLPPLQRPVPPPPVPRVPRQTVPEKPLSPGSVPRPEKFGDDDEVALPRTTPQTVPRTGIPEGAEQGKETGKTPEAGKSGIGPEQHKNGPLPFLSQNDIDELARKGMPLRKPGDDSVTLDTDEFKFISYNRWLKIKVESVLKYPELAAISGYQGTLFVQFDIRKDGTLGNVEVLKSSGYKILDDEAVRSLRSAAPFQPLPKEWNMERYSIRAAVIFYLGTGYIR
;
A
#
# COMPACT_ATOMS: atom_id res chain seq x y z
N MET A 1 -11.53 -71.41 -37.28
CA MET A 1 -12.04 -70.39 -38.22
C MET A 1 -12.71 -69.29 -37.39
N TYR A 2 -12.00 -68.19 -37.11
CA TYR A 2 -12.51 -67.10 -36.26
C TYR A 2 -13.07 -65.96 -37.13
N PRO A 3 -14.34 -65.52 -36.93
CA PRO A 3 -14.89 -64.40 -37.68
C PRO A 3 -14.32 -63.07 -37.17
N ARG A 4 -13.44 -62.46 -37.97
CA ARG A 4 -13.09 -61.04 -37.83
C ARG A 4 -14.21 -60.15 -38.42
N ILE A 5 -14.05 -58.84 -38.24
CA ILE A 5 -14.84 -57.77 -38.89
C ILE A 5 -16.21 -57.49 -38.25
N HIS A 6 -16.24 -56.96 -37.03
CA HIS A 6 -17.34 -56.07 -36.57
C HIS A 6 -16.80 -54.85 -35.80
N SER A 7 -15.74 -54.98 -34.98
CA SER A 7 -15.28 -53.92 -34.07
C SER A 7 -14.87 -52.60 -34.72
N THR A 8 -14.26 -52.59 -35.91
CA THR A 8 -13.77 -51.35 -36.54
C THR A 8 -14.88 -50.32 -36.78
N ARG A 9 -16.09 -50.78 -37.14
CA ARG A 9 -17.26 -49.91 -37.33
C ARG A 9 -17.80 -49.35 -36.00
N PHE A 10 -17.74 -50.13 -34.92
CA PHE A 10 -18.09 -49.65 -33.59
C PHE A 10 -17.08 -48.62 -33.07
N ILE A 11 -15.78 -48.82 -33.33
CA ILE A 11 -14.71 -47.91 -32.91
C ILE A 11 -14.83 -46.56 -33.65
N THR A 12 -15.07 -46.55 -34.97
CA THR A 12 -15.24 -45.29 -35.71
C THR A 12 -16.51 -44.55 -35.31
N VAL A 13 -17.63 -45.26 -35.07
CA VAL A 13 -18.87 -44.65 -34.57
C VAL A 13 -18.68 -44.07 -33.17
N ALA A 14 -18.03 -44.79 -32.24
CA ALA A 14 -17.72 -44.29 -30.91
C ALA A 14 -16.79 -43.06 -30.93
N PHE A 15 -15.81 -43.03 -31.84
CA PHE A 15 -14.92 -41.89 -32.01
C PHE A 15 -15.65 -40.63 -32.53
N ILE A 16 -16.55 -40.79 -33.50
CA ILE A 16 -17.39 -39.69 -34.02
C ILE A 16 -18.33 -39.17 -32.92
N ILE A 17 -18.95 -40.06 -32.14
CA ILE A 17 -19.80 -39.67 -30.99
C ILE A 17 -19.00 -38.90 -29.94
N SER A 18 -17.76 -39.33 -29.64
CA SER A 18 -16.88 -38.63 -28.71
C SER A 18 -16.53 -37.22 -29.18
N ILE A 19 -16.20 -37.05 -30.46
CA ILE A 19 -15.92 -35.71 -31.04
C ILE A 19 -17.17 -34.83 -31.00
N ALA A 20 -18.34 -35.36 -31.35
CA ALA A 20 -19.60 -34.62 -31.29
C ALA A 20 -19.95 -34.18 -29.87
N LEU A 21 -19.71 -35.04 -28.87
CA LEU A 21 -19.91 -34.71 -27.45
C LEU A 21 -18.97 -33.58 -26.99
N HIS A 22 -17.67 -33.65 -27.32
CA HIS A 22 -16.72 -32.60 -26.98
C HIS A 22 -17.06 -31.27 -27.67
N ALA A 23 -17.43 -31.30 -28.94
CA ALA A 23 -17.88 -30.11 -29.67
C ALA A 23 -19.13 -29.48 -29.03
N MET A 24 -20.09 -30.31 -28.58
CA MET A 24 -21.28 -29.83 -27.87
C MET A 24 -20.95 -29.21 -26.50
N ILE A 25 -20.01 -29.78 -25.75
CA ILE A 25 -19.54 -29.19 -24.47
C ILE A 25 -18.85 -27.85 -24.71
N VAL A 26 -17.96 -27.75 -25.70
CA VAL A 26 -17.30 -26.48 -26.05
C VAL A 26 -18.31 -25.43 -26.51
N ALA A 27 -19.29 -25.81 -27.34
CA ALA A 27 -20.38 -24.93 -27.73
C ALA A 27 -21.23 -24.49 -26.53
N ALA A 28 -21.56 -25.40 -25.60
CA ALA A 28 -22.30 -25.08 -24.38
C ALA A 28 -21.55 -24.06 -23.50
N VAL A 29 -20.23 -24.20 -23.34
CA VAL A 29 -19.39 -23.22 -22.63
C VAL A 29 -19.35 -21.86 -23.35
N TYR A 30 -19.39 -21.86 -24.69
CA TYR A 30 -19.39 -20.63 -25.49
C TYR A 30 -20.75 -19.90 -25.47
N LEU A 31 -21.86 -20.64 -25.49
CA LEU A 31 -23.23 -20.09 -25.40
C LEU A 31 -23.59 -19.69 -23.97
N ALA A 32 -23.20 -20.49 -22.96
CA ALA A 32 -23.35 -20.18 -21.54
C ALA A 32 -22.16 -19.33 -21.03
N GLY A 33 -21.70 -18.38 -21.85
CA GLY A 33 -20.52 -17.56 -21.60
C GLY A 33 -20.53 -16.94 -20.19
N PRO A 34 -19.35 -16.77 -19.57
CA PRO A 34 -19.19 -16.65 -18.13
C PRO A 34 -20.19 -15.66 -17.55
N GLY A 35 -21.10 -16.20 -16.72
CA GLY A 35 -22.17 -15.43 -16.10
C GLY A 35 -21.56 -14.19 -15.46
N ARG A 36 -21.97 -13.02 -15.95
CA ARG A 36 -21.43 -11.73 -15.51
C ARG A 36 -21.84 -11.50 -14.06
N THR A 37 -21.08 -12.07 -13.13
CA THR A 37 -20.98 -11.57 -11.76
C THR A 37 -20.53 -10.13 -11.91
N ALA A 38 -21.50 -9.22 -11.81
CA ALA A 38 -21.21 -7.80 -11.79
C ALA A 38 -20.37 -7.55 -10.55
N LEU A 39 -19.04 -7.52 -10.74
CA LEU A 39 -18.14 -6.89 -9.79
C LEU A 39 -18.77 -5.53 -9.45
N PRO A 40 -18.86 -5.16 -8.17
CA PRO A 40 -19.41 -3.86 -7.81
C PRO A 40 -18.61 -2.82 -8.59
N VAL A 41 -19.26 -2.19 -9.56
CA VAL A 41 -18.64 -1.15 -10.38
C VAL A 41 -18.17 -0.12 -9.36
N PRO A 42 -16.85 0.14 -9.23
CA PRO A 42 -16.40 1.19 -8.34
C PRO A 42 -17.05 2.45 -8.88
N ILE A 43 -18.01 3.00 -8.13
CA ILE A 43 -18.74 4.18 -8.55
C ILE A 43 -17.65 5.22 -8.83
N PRO A 44 -17.44 5.62 -10.09
CA PRO A 44 -16.49 6.67 -10.34
C PRO A 44 -17.06 7.87 -9.61
N VAL A 45 -16.39 8.29 -8.54
CA VAL A 45 -16.55 9.65 -8.01
C VAL A 45 -15.88 10.52 -9.05
N ASP A 46 -16.58 10.67 -10.17
CA ASP A 46 -16.27 11.61 -11.21
C ASP A 46 -16.25 12.95 -10.48
N ILE A 47 -15.06 13.54 -10.36
CA ILE A 47 -14.92 14.87 -9.77
C ILE A 47 -15.50 15.80 -10.82
N VAL A 48 -16.83 15.90 -10.81
CA VAL A 48 -17.57 16.85 -11.63
C VAL A 48 -16.96 18.19 -11.27
N ASN A 49 -16.19 18.74 -12.19
CA ASN A 49 -15.64 20.07 -12.06
C ASN A 49 -16.82 21.01 -12.34
N LEU A 50 -17.71 21.15 -11.36
CA LEU A 50 -18.96 21.89 -11.49
C LEU A 50 -18.62 23.28 -12.06
N PRO A 51 -19.28 23.73 -13.14
CA PRO A 51 -19.11 25.08 -13.62
C PRO A 51 -19.25 26.07 -12.45
N PRO A 52 -18.43 27.13 -12.37
CA PRO A 52 -18.43 28.03 -11.21
C PRO A 52 -19.80 28.69 -10.95
N GLU A 53 -20.63 28.79 -11.99
CA GLU A 53 -22.04 29.21 -11.91
C GLU A 53 -22.94 28.28 -11.10
N THR A 54 -22.64 26.97 -11.05
CA THR A 54 -23.40 25.99 -10.27
C THR A 54 -22.97 26.01 -8.81
N LEU A 55 -21.65 26.17 -8.54
CA LEU A 55 -21.13 26.35 -7.17
C LEU A 55 -21.70 27.60 -6.48
N ARG A 56 -21.95 28.67 -7.24
CA ARG A 56 -22.60 29.91 -6.77
C ARG A 56 -24.07 29.74 -6.38
N LYS A 57 -24.74 28.66 -6.81
CA LYS A 57 -26.16 28.38 -6.54
C LYS A 57 -26.38 27.33 -5.45
N LEU A 58 -25.31 26.74 -4.91
CA LEU A 58 -25.41 25.83 -3.77
C LEU A 58 -25.70 26.63 -2.50
N PRO A 59 -26.65 26.19 -1.65
CA PRO A 59 -26.86 26.82 -0.35
C PRO A 59 -25.59 26.69 0.52
N PRO A 60 -25.20 27.74 1.26
CA PRO A 60 -23.99 27.69 2.07
C PRO A 60 -24.12 26.61 3.15
N LEU A 61 -23.14 25.71 3.21
CA LEU A 61 -23.04 24.72 4.28
C LEU A 61 -22.85 25.44 5.61
N GLN A 62 -23.86 25.36 6.47
CA GLN A 62 -23.80 25.89 7.84
C GLN A 62 -22.73 25.10 8.60
N ARG A 63 -21.58 25.74 8.86
CA ARG A 63 -20.56 25.19 9.75
C ARG A 63 -21.09 25.25 11.19
N PRO A 64 -20.97 24.19 12.00
CA PRO A 64 -21.24 24.29 13.43
C PRO A 64 -20.41 25.41 14.04
N VAL A 65 -21.03 26.26 14.88
CA VAL A 65 -20.32 27.31 15.61
C VAL A 65 -19.34 26.63 16.59
N PRO A 66 -18.06 27.06 16.67
CA PRO A 66 -16.98 26.37 17.41
C PRO A 66 -17.14 26.39 18.94
N PRO A 67 -16.17 25.86 19.73
CA PRO A 67 -16.07 25.96 21.20
C PRO A 67 -15.25 27.18 21.74
N PRO A 68 -15.66 27.83 22.86
CA PRO A 68 -15.22 29.16 23.31
C PRO A 68 -14.47 29.06 24.64
N PRO A 69 -14.38 30.18 25.37
CA PRO A 69 -13.87 30.14 26.72
C PRO A 69 -14.95 29.76 27.75
N VAL A 70 -14.95 28.50 28.18
CA VAL A 70 -15.55 28.13 29.48
C VAL A 70 -14.86 28.98 30.57
N PRO A 71 -15.58 29.65 31.49
CA PRO A 71 -14.96 30.53 32.48
C PRO A 71 -13.88 29.79 33.29
N ARG A 72 -12.66 30.33 33.33
CA ARG A 72 -11.59 29.80 34.17
C ARG A 72 -11.97 29.98 35.64
N VAL A 73 -12.32 28.89 36.31
CA VAL A 73 -12.48 28.86 37.77
C VAL A 73 -11.15 29.30 38.41
N PRO A 74 -11.15 30.31 39.31
CA PRO A 74 -9.93 30.72 40.01
C PRO A 74 -9.34 29.54 40.78
N ARG A 75 -8.07 29.23 40.53
CA ARG A 75 -7.34 28.19 41.25
C ARG A 75 -7.23 28.60 42.71
N GLN A 76 -8.00 27.97 43.59
CA GLN A 76 -7.85 28.17 45.04
C GLN A 76 -6.41 27.82 45.43
N THR A 77 -5.68 28.80 45.96
CA THR A 77 -4.35 28.61 46.53
C THR A 77 -4.51 27.92 47.88
N VAL A 78 -4.49 26.60 47.89
CA VAL A 78 -4.31 25.82 49.13
C VAL A 78 -2.94 26.20 49.70
N PRO A 79 -2.85 26.68 50.95
CA PRO A 79 -1.57 27.03 51.56
C PRO A 79 -0.65 25.80 51.65
N GLU A 80 0.53 25.90 51.04
CA GLU A 80 1.52 24.82 51.04
C GLU A 80 2.17 24.71 52.43
N LYS A 81 1.73 23.73 53.21
CA LYS A 81 2.32 23.43 54.52
C LYS A 81 3.70 22.78 54.30
N PRO A 82 4.80 23.33 54.85
CA PRO A 82 6.13 22.75 54.64
C PRO A 82 6.21 21.31 55.16
N LEU A 83 6.59 20.38 54.29
CA LEU A 83 6.88 19.00 54.65
C LEU A 83 8.26 18.93 55.32
N SER A 84 8.32 18.47 56.57
CA SER A 84 9.58 18.19 57.25
C SER A 84 10.31 17.02 56.60
N PRO A 85 11.66 17.06 56.46
CA PRO A 85 12.42 15.96 55.89
C PRO A 85 12.57 14.84 56.90
N GLY A 86 11.98 13.66 56.63
CA GLY A 86 12.04 12.53 57.56
C GLY A 86 11.78 11.18 56.88
N SER A 87 12.83 10.36 56.81
CA SER A 87 12.82 8.89 56.65
C SER A 87 11.95 8.28 55.53
N VAL A 88 12.60 7.93 54.42
CA VAL A 88 12.12 6.89 53.49
C VAL A 88 12.37 5.51 54.14
N PRO A 89 11.34 4.68 54.38
CA PRO A 89 11.55 3.29 54.78
C PRO A 89 12.04 2.47 53.59
N ARG A 90 13.22 1.85 53.71
CA ARG A 90 13.73 0.88 52.74
C ARG A 90 12.96 -0.44 52.91
N PRO A 91 12.34 -1.01 51.86
CA PRO A 91 11.76 -2.35 51.97
C PRO A 91 12.87 -3.37 52.18
N GLU A 92 12.78 -4.15 53.26
CA GLU A 92 13.58 -5.36 53.42
C GLU A 92 12.83 -6.57 52.83
N LYS A 93 13.61 -7.45 52.19
CA LYS A 93 13.19 -8.65 51.43
C LYS A 93 12.37 -8.41 50.16
N PHE A 94 13.03 -8.69 49.04
CA PHE A 94 12.42 -9.50 47.99
C PHE A 94 12.14 -10.90 48.56
N GLY A 95 10.99 -11.47 48.21
CA GLY A 95 10.62 -12.85 48.48
C GLY A 95 9.87 -13.40 47.27
N ASP A 96 10.21 -14.62 46.88
CA ASP A 96 9.60 -15.32 45.75
C ASP A 96 8.20 -15.80 46.14
N ASP A 97 7.20 -15.46 45.33
CA ASP A 97 5.90 -16.13 45.28
C ASP A 97 5.47 -16.24 43.80
N ASP A 98 4.98 -17.42 43.42
CA ASP A 98 4.64 -17.80 42.04
C ASP A 98 3.39 -17.10 41.47
N GLU A 99 3.17 -17.31 40.17
CA GLU A 99 1.93 -17.06 39.42
C GLU A 99 1.67 -15.63 38.88
N VAL A 100 2.32 -15.34 37.74
CA VAL A 100 1.98 -14.23 36.85
C VAL A 100 0.62 -14.46 36.17
N ALA A 101 -0.43 -13.80 36.64
CA ALA A 101 -1.73 -13.72 35.97
C ALA A 101 -1.91 -12.37 35.24
N LEU A 102 -1.74 -12.36 33.92
CA LEU A 102 -2.00 -11.18 33.08
C LEU A 102 -3.50 -10.83 33.03
N PRO A 103 -3.92 -9.59 33.31
CA PRO A 103 -5.33 -9.18 33.21
C PRO A 103 -5.86 -9.31 31.78
N ARG A 104 -6.86 -10.16 31.58
CA ARG A 104 -7.61 -10.25 30.31
C ARG A 104 -8.52 -9.04 30.16
N THR A 105 -8.49 -8.40 29.00
CA THR A 105 -9.41 -7.34 28.61
C THR A 105 -10.80 -7.89 28.30
N THR A 106 -11.84 -7.26 28.87
CA THR A 106 -13.22 -7.37 28.39
C THR A 106 -13.82 -5.96 28.20
N PRO A 107 -14.67 -5.74 27.17
CA PRO A 107 -15.12 -4.38 26.82
C PRO A 107 -16.33 -3.97 27.65
N GLN A 108 -16.40 -2.70 28.08
CA GLN A 108 -17.63 -2.09 28.61
C GLN A 108 -18.03 -0.84 27.83
N THR A 109 -19.34 -0.61 27.79
CA THR A 109 -20.10 -0.04 26.68
C THR A 109 -20.86 1.22 27.16
N VAL A 110 -20.59 2.38 26.54
CA VAL A 110 -21.32 3.69 26.58
C VAL A 110 -21.54 4.37 27.98
N PRO A 111 -22.01 5.66 28.10
CA PRO A 111 -22.57 6.58 27.09
C PRO A 111 -22.00 8.02 27.00
N ARG A 112 -22.51 8.72 25.97
CA ARG A 112 -22.44 10.18 25.70
C ARG A 112 -22.70 11.06 26.95
N THR A 113 -22.11 12.27 26.98
CA THR A 113 -22.78 13.58 26.73
C THR A 113 -21.85 14.74 27.13
N GLY A 114 -21.81 15.86 26.37
CA GLY A 114 -21.17 17.10 26.80
C GLY A 114 -20.56 17.97 25.68
N ILE A 115 -21.26 19.06 25.33
CA ILE A 115 -20.78 20.18 24.48
C ILE A 115 -20.54 21.39 25.42
N PRO A 116 -19.58 22.29 25.14
CA PRO A 116 -19.86 23.64 24.55
C PRO A 116 -19.13 23.78 23.19
N GLU A 117 -19.57 24.46 22.11
CA GLU A 117 -20.42 25.66 21.84
C GLU A 117 -19.86 27.03 22.25
N GLY A 118 -19.58 27.90 21.26
CA GLY A 118 -19.14 29.32 21.17
C GLY A 118 -17.88 29.68 20.28
N ALA A 119 -17.99 30.66 19.37
CA ALA A 119 -17.09 31.82 19.05
C ALA A 119 -15.51 31.73 19.08
N GLU A 120 -14.71 32.40 18.22
CA GLU A 120 -14.99 33.44 17.20
C GLU A 120 -13.84 33.71 16.17
N GLN A 121 -13.96 34.81 15.41
CA GLN A 121 -13.44 35.03 14.06
C GLN A 121 -12.45 36.22 13.93
N GLY A 122 -11.50 36.15 12.98
CA GLY A 122 -10.61 37.27 12.62
C GLY A 122 -10.28 37.34 11.13
N LYS A 123 -10.73 38.41 10.46
CA LYS A 123 -10.25 38.89 9.13
C LYS A 123 -8.82 39.48 9.28
N GLU A 124 -8.01 39.77 8.25
CA GLU A 124 -8.34 40.35 6.93
C GLU A 124 -7.17 40.21 5.91
N THR A 125 -7.44 40.43 4.61
CA THR A 125 -6.53 40.88 3.49
C THR A 125 -5.04 40.43 3.41
N GLY A 126 -4.49 40.01 2.27
CA GLY A 126 -5.01 39.86 0.90
C GLY A 126 -3.88 39.70 -0.15
N LYS A 127 -4.25 39.67 -1.45
CA LYS A 127 -3.39 39.78 -2.67
C LYS A 127 -2.61 38.52 -3.17
N THR A 128 -3.17 37.88 -4.20
CA THR A 128 -2.45 37.16 -5.31
C THR A 128 -2.10 38.18 -6.43
N PRO A 129 -1.17 37.92 -7.39
CA PRO A 129 -1.15 36.83 -8.39
C PRO A 129 0.25 36.13 -8.47
N GLU A 130 0.63 35.19 -9.35
CA GLU A 130 0.25 34.73 -10.72
C GLU A 130 0.34 33.18 -10.79
N ALA A 131 -0.57 32.43 -11.40
CA ALA A 131 -0.83 32.23 -12.84
C ALA A 131 0.28 31.46 -13.60
N GLY A 132 0.15 30.13 -13.65
CA GLY A 132 0.92 29.23 -14.53
C GLY A 132 0.03 28.14 -15.11
N LYS A 133 -0.44 28.32 -16.36
CA LYS A 133 -1.29 27.33 -17.06
C LYS A 133 -0.42 26.24 -17.67
N SER A 134 -0.85 24.99 -17.56
CA SER A 134 -0.55 23.99 -18.58
C SER A 134 -1.69 22.98 -18.65
N GLY A 135 -2.38 22.93 -19.78
CA GLY A 135 -3.41 21.93 -20.06
C GLY A 135 -2.78 20.73 -20.76
N ILE A 136 -3.26 19.53 -20.43
CA ILE A 136 -2.87 18.30 -21.11
C ILE A 136 -4.16 17.68 -21.67
N GLY A 137 -4.19 17.48 -22.99
CA GLY A 137 -5.29 16.81 -23.68
C GLY A 137 -5.26 15.29 -23.46
N PRO A 138 -6.27 14.55 -23.95
CA PRO A 138 -6.39 13.11 -23.70
C PRO A 138 -5.41 12.30 -24.55
N GLU A 139 -4.17 12.18 -24.09
CA GLU A 139 -3.25 11.13 -24.57
C GLU A 139 -3.77 9.75 -24.14
N GLN A 140 -3.70 8.79 -25.06
CA GLN A 140 -4.32 7.48 -24.89
C GLN A 140 -3.48 6.61 -23.94
N HIS A 141 -3.86 6.52 -22.67
CA HIS A 141 -3.23 5.62 -21.69
C HIS A 141 -3.36 4.15 -22.09
N LYS A 142 -2.37 3.64 -22.83
CA LYS A 142 -2.25 2.22 -23.17
C LYS A 142 -1.80 1.42 -21.96
N ASN A 143 -2.74 0.74 -21.31
CA ASN A 143 -2.55 -0.43 -20.45
C ASN A 143 -1.37 -0.35 -19.45
N GLY A 144 -1.20 0.79 -18.78
CA GLY A 144 -0.35 0.88 -17.59
C GLY A 144 -1.01 0.20 -16.40
N PRO A 145 -0.25 -0.33 -15.43
CA PRO A 145 -0.81 -0.86 -14.18
C PRO A 145 -1.49 0.22 -13.32
N LEU A 146 -1.24 1.51 -13.61
CA LEU A 146 -1.80 2.65 -12.87
C LEU A 146 -2.73 3.45 -13.83
N PRO A 147 -3.91 3.93 -13.39
CA PRO A 147 -4.95 4.44 -14.31
C PRO A 147 -4.62 5.78 -14.99
N PHE A 148 -3.52 6.44 -14.63
CA PHE A 148 -3.07 7.73 -15.17
C PHE A 148 -1.56 7.78 -15.47
N LEU A 149 -0.85 6.65 -15.38
CA LEU A 149 0.58 6.55 -15.72
C LEU A 149 0.78 5.31 -16.60
N SER A 150 1.34 5.51 -17.78
CA SER A 150 1.85 4.42 -18.61
C SER A 150 3.06 3.78 -17.95
N GLN A 151 3.42 2.55 -18.35
CA GLN A 151 4.63 1.90 -17.85
C GLN A 151 5.88 2.79 -18.03
N ASN A 152 5.95 3.55 -19.14
CA ASN A 152 7.06 4.45 -19.44
C ASN A 152 7.15 5.65 -18.48
N ASP A 153 6.03 6.15 -17.98
CA ASP A 153 6.03 7.27 -17.02
C ASP A 153 6.54 6.81 -15.64
N ILE A 154 6.19 5.57 -15.26
CA ILE A 154 6.69 4.89 -14.06
C ILE A 154 8.21 4.63 -14.21
N ASP A 155 8.67 4.22 -15.40
CA ASP A 155 10.09 4.05 -15.75
C ASP A 155 10.85 5.37 -15.58
N GLU A 156 10.34 6.45 -16.18
CA GLU A 156 10.98 7.76 -16.09
C GLU A 156 11.05 8.26 -14.65
N LEU A 157 9.95 8.13 -13.88
CA LEU A 157 9.89 8.56 -12.48
C LEU A 157 10.92 7.81 -11.61
N ALA A 158 11.02 6.49 -11.78
CA ALA A 158 12.03 5.69 -11.09
C ALA A 158 13.45 6.11 -11.51
N ARG A 159 13.74 6.19 -12.81
CA ARG A 159 15.07 6.53 -13.34
C ARG A 159 15.53 7.93 -12.94
N LYS A 160 14.62 8.92 -12.96
CA LYS A 160 14.89 10.33 -12.64
C LYS A 160 15.02 10.58 -11.14
N GLY A 161 14.30 9.82 -10.32
CA GLY A 161 14.29 10.00 -8.87
C GLY A 161 15.39 9.22 -8.13
N MET A 162 15.95 8.17 -8.74
CA MET A 162 16.93 7.28 -8.12
C MET A 162 18.25 8.01 -7.82
N PRO A 163 18.73 8.00 -6.55
CA PRO A 163 20.02 8.58 -6.21
C PRO A 163 21.17 7.91 -6.96
N LEU A 164 22.23 8.67 -7.26
CA LEU A 164 23.45 8.14 -7.86
C LEU A 164 24.09 7.05 -6.98
N ARG A 165 24.75 6.07 -7.61
CA ARG A 165 25.58 5.08 -6.91
C ARG A 165 26.77 5.79 -6.24
N LYS A 166 27.12 5.36 -5.03
CA LYS A 166 28.34 5.81 -4.35
C LYS A 166 29.56 5.13 -5.01
N PRO A 167 30.77 5.71 -5.02
CA PRO A 167 31.96 4.98 -5.48
C PRO A 167 32.16 3.69 -4.68
N GLY A 168 32.29 2.55 -5.36
CA GLY A 168 32.38 1.22 -4.74
C GLY A 168 31.05 0.53 -4.43
N ASP A 169 29.91 1.12 -4.83
CA ASP A 169 28.56 0.54 -4.70
C ASP A 169 28.29 -0.45 -5.84
N ASP A 170 28.28 -1.75 -5.52
CA ASP A 170 28.07 -2.87 -6.45
C ASP A 170 26.58 -3.21 -6.68
N SER A 171 25.68 -2.41 -6.11
CA SER A 171 24.23 -2.68 -6.17
C SER A 171 23.67 -2.59 -7.58
N VAL A 172 22.75 -3.48 -7.91
CA VAL A 172 22.08 -3.57 -9.22
C VAL A 172 20.65 -3.04 -9.11
N THR A 173 20.14 -2.41 -10.16
CA THR A 173 18.74 -1.92 -10.15
C THR A 173 17.78 -3.10 -10.29
N LEU A 174 16.63 -3.06 -9.62
CA LEU A 174 15.64 -4.14 -9.70
C LEU A 174 15.16 -4.34 -11.15
N ASP A 175 14.63 -3.30 -11.80
CA ASP A 175 14.40 -3.29 -13.25
C ASP A 175 15.72 -3.12 -14.05
N THR A 176 16.64 -4.10 -13.99
CA THR A 176 17.87 -4.14 -14.82
C THR A 176 17.68 -4.96 -16.10
N ASP A 177 18.32 -4.52 -17.18
CA ASP A 177 18.41 -5.25 -18.46
C ASP A 177 19.55 -6.29 -18.49
N GLU A 178 20.35 -6.42 -17.44
CA GLU A 178 21.41 -7.43 -17.42
C GLU A 178 20.80 -8.84 -17.33
N PHE A 179 20.92 -9.60 -18.43
CA PHE A 179 20.31 -10.93 -18.64
C PHE A 179 20.41 -11.88 -17.44
N LYS A 180 21.54 -11.85 -16.71
CA LYS A 180 21.79 -12.65 -15.52
C LYS A 180 20.73 -12.44 -14.42
N PHE A 181 20.24 -11.22 -14.25
CA PHE A 181 19.38 -10.82 -13.13
C PHE A 181 17.88 -10.75 -13.48
N ILE A 182 17.51 -10.56 -14.75
CA ILE A 182 16.13 -10.30 -15.21
C ILE A 182 15.09 -11.25 -14.57
N SER A 183 15.32 -12.57 -14.69
CA SER A 183 14.37 -13.59 -14.21
C SER A 183 14.20 -13.57 -12.69
N TYR A 184 15.31 -13.37 -11.96
CA TYR A 184 15.32 -13.31 -10.50
C TYR A 184 14.63 -12.03 -10.01
N ASN A 185 14.94 -10.89 -10.62
CA ASN A 185 14.37 -9.60 -10.24
C ASN A 185 12.88 -9.51 -10.56
N ARG A 186 12.43 -10.09 -11.68
CA ARG A 186 10.99 -10.26 -11.97
C ARG A 186 10.29 -11.08 -10.89
N TRP A 187 10.85 -12.21 -10.46
CA TRP A 187 10.26 -13.02 -9.38
C TRP A 187 10.22 -12.24 -8.06
N LEU A 188 11.33 -11.58 -7.71
CA LEU A 188 11.47 -10.77 -6.50
C LEU A 188 10.44 -9.63 -6.46
N LYS A 189 10.29 -8.90 -7.57
CA LYS A 189 9.29 -7.84 -7.75
C LYS A 189 7.88 -8.35 -7.47
N ILE A 190 7.45 -9.40 -8.18
CA ILE A 190 6.14 -10.04 -7.98
C ILE A 190 5.96 -10.48 -6.51
N LYS A 191 7.00 -11.06 -5.91
CA LYS A 191 6.96 -11.52 -4.51
C LYS A 191 6.76 -10.37 -3.52
N VAL A 192 7.47 -9.24 -3.67
CA VAL A 192 7.31 -8.10 -2.75
C VAL A 192 6.01 -7.34 -3.02
N GLU A 193 5.62 -7.17 -4.29
CA GLU A 193 4.33 -6.58 -4.68
C GLU A 193 3.14 -7.36 -4.07
N SER A 194 3.22 -8.70 -4.02
CA SER A 194 2.15 -9.53 -3.42
C SER A 194 1.88 -9.29 -1.93
N VAL A 195 2.80 -8.64 -1.20
CA VAL A 195 2.66 -8.31 0.23
C VAL A 195 2.67 -6.81 0.52
N LEU A 196 2.90 -5.97 -0.51
CA LEU A 196 2.85 -4.52 -0.42
C LEU A 196 1.39 -4.07 -0.32
N LYS A 197 1.09 -3.23 0.68
CA LYS A 197 -0.26 -2.68 0.87
C LYS A 197 -0.21 -1.16 0.86
N TYR A 198 -1.32 -0.53 0.52
CA TYR A 198 -1.48 0.89 0.76
C TYR A 198 -1.95 1.10 2.21
N PRO A 199 -1.27 1.92 3.03
CA PRO A 199 -1.74 2.18 4.40
C PRO A 199 -3.07 2.96 4.38
N GLU A 200 -4.09 2.47 5.09
CA GLU A 200 -5.42 3.12 5.09
C GLU A 200 -5.38 4.59 5.51
N LEU A 201 -4.60 4.91 6.55
CA LEU A 201 -4.41 6.31 6.99
C LEU A 201 -3.73 7.17 5.90
N ALA A 202 -2.85 6.59 5.09
CA ALA A 202 -2.23 7.31 3.97
C ALA A 202 -3.24 7.52 2.84
N ALA A 203 -4.13 6.56 2.58
CA ALA A 203 -5.19 6.69 1.58
C ALA A 203 -6.22 7.77 1.97
N ILE A 204 -6.67 7.76 3.23
CA ILE A 204 -7.56 8.78 3.81
C ILE A 204 -6.91 10.17 3.77
N SER A 205 -5.60 10.25 4.04
CA SER A 205 -4.85 11.52 4.05
C SER A 205 -4.36 11.99 2.68
N GLY A 206 -4.62 11.23 1.61
CA GLY A 206 -4.18 11.56 0.25
C GLY A 206 -2.67 11.45 0.00
N TYR A 207 -1.92 10.77 0.87
CA TYR A 207 -0.45 10.73 0.80
C TYR A 207 0.02 9.81 -0.32
N GLN A 208 0.73 10.36 -1.30
CA GLN A 208 1.33 9.66 -2.44
C GLN A 208 2.82 10.01 -2.53
N GLY A 209 3.63 9.15 -3.15
CA GLY A 209 5.05 9.45 -3.35
C GLY A 209 5.87 8.28 -3.86
N THR A 210 7.13 8.56 -4.20
CA THR A 210 8.13 7.57 -4.61
C THR A 210 9.27 7.57 -3.63
N LEU A 211 9.51 6.44 -2.98
CA LEU A 211 10.74 6.22 -2.21
C LEU A 211 11.72 5.35 -2.98
N PHE A 212 13.00 5.46 -2.62
CA PHE A 212 14.08 4.67 -3.18
C PHE A 212 14.75 3.91 -2.06
N VAL A 213 14.91 2.60 -2.24
CA VAL A 213 15.47 1.67 -1.26
C VAL A 213 16.65 0.95 -1.85
N GLN A 214 17.64 0.65 -1.01
CA GLN A 214 18.68 -0.33 -1.28
C GLN A 214 18.56 -1.46 -0.27
N PHE A 215 18.57 -2.69 -0.73
CA PHE A 215 18.53 -3.85 0.15
C PHE A 215 19.34 -5.01 -0.39
N ASP A 216 19.78 -5.86 0.54
CA ASP A 216 20.63 -6.99 0.23
C ASP A 216 19.86 -8.29 0.30
N ILE A 217 20.13 -9.22 -0.60
CA ILE A 217 19.73 -10.62 -0.47
C ILE A 217 21.01 -11.45 -0.30
N ARG A 218 21.07 -12.28 0.73
CA ARG A 218 22.18 -13.21 0.97
C ARG A 218 22.05 -14.45 0.11
N LYS A 219 23.15 -15.19 -0.04
CA LYS A 219 23.24 -16.47 -0.77
C LYS A 219 22.12 -17.48 -0.47
N ASP A 220 21.64 -17.52 0.77
CA ASP A 220 20.57 -18.40 1.25
C ASP A 220 19.13 -17.86 0.99
N GLY A 221 19.01 -16.67 0.40
CA GLY A 221 17.72 -15.99 0.17
C GLY A 221 17.26 -15.11 1.33
N THR A 222 18.00 -15.03 2.45
CA THR A 222 17.64 -14.15 3.56
C THR A 222 17.86 -12.68 3.24
N LEU A 223 16.98 -11.82 3.74
CA LEU A 223 17.10 -10.37 3.63
C LEU A 223 18.24 -9.86 4.53
N GLY A 224 19.18 -9.12 3.95
CA GLY A 224 20.31 -8.48 4.62
C GLY A 224 19.98 -7.05 5.07
N ASN A 225 20.85 -6.09 4.74
CA ASN A 225 20.61 -4.69 5.05
C ASN A 225 19.41 -4.15 4.27
N VAL A 226 18.75 -3.11 4.81
CA VAL A 226 17.69 -2.33 4.13
C VAL A 226 17.91 -0.86 4.48
N GLU A 227 18.29 -0.06 3.48
CA GLU A 227 18.53 1.39 3.57
C GLU A 227 17.48 2.13 2.72
N VAL A 228 16.85 3.16 3.27
CA VAL A 228 16.03 4.09 2.48
C VAL A 228 16.96 5.16 1.92
N LEU A 229 17.32 5.03 0.64
CA LEU A 229 18.19 5.98 -0.08
C LEU A 229 17.55 7.36 -0.21
N LYS A 230 16.22 7.41 -0.36
CA LYS A 230 15.42 8.63 -0.45
C LYS A 230 13.98 8.34 -0.05
N SER A 231 13.49 9.08 0.93
CA SER A 231 12.11 9.00 1.43
C SER A 231 11.08 9.42 0.38
N SER A 232 9.87 8.87 0.47
CA SER A 232 8.68 9.33 -0.27
C SER A 232 8.18 10.72 0.17
N GLY A 233 8.68 11.23 1.30
CA GLY A 233 8.14 12.40 2.02
C GLY A 233 7.17 12.03 3.15
N TYR A 234 6.71 10.77 3.22
CA TYR A 234 5.74 10.32 4.22
C TYR A 234 6.23 9.04 4.91
N LYS A 235 6.57 9.15 6.21
CA LYS A 235 7.08 8.02 7.01
C LYS A 235 6.18 6.78 6.94
N ILE A 236 4.86 6.95 6.91
CA ILE A 236 3.90 5.84 6.82
C ILE A 236 4.03 5.01 5.53
N LEU A 237 4.42 5.64 4.41
CA LEU A 237 4.67 4.95 3.14
C LEU A 237 6.06 4.28 3.17
N ASP A 238 7.06 4.95 3.74
CA ASP A 238 8.42 4.41 3.86
C ASP A 238 8.48 3.18 4.77
N ASP A 239 7.82 3.26 5.94
CA ASP A 239 7.67 2.16 6.89
C ASP A 239 6.99 0.94 6.24
N GLU A 240 5.95 1.18 5.43
CA GLU A 240 5.18 0.14 4.74
C GLU A 240 5.99 -0.57 3.65
N ALA A 241 6.80 0.16 2.88
CA ALA A 241 7.71 -0.44 1.91
C ALA A 241 8.79 -1.30 2.60
N VAL A 242 9.39 -0.80 3.70
CA VAL A 242 10.37 -1.56 4.50
C VAL A 242 9.71 -2.78 5.17
N ARG A 243 8.49 -2.64 5.70
CA ARG A 243 7.68 -3.75 6.24
C ARG A 243 7.45 -4.81 5.16
N SER A 244 7.13 -4.39 3.94
CA SER A 244 6.82 -5.29 2.82
C SER A 244 8.04 -6.08 2.37
N LEU A 245 9.21 -5.44 2.25
CA LEU A 245 10.48 -6.15 2.00
C LEU A 245 10.77 -7.20 3.09
N ARG A 246 10.61 -6.85 4.37
CA ARG A 246 10.80 -7.77 5.50
C ARG A 246 9.77 -8.91 5.54
N SER A 247 8.53 -8.64 5.12
CA SER A 247 7.43 -9.62 5.09
C SER A 247 7.49 -10.54 3.86
N ALA A 248 8.15 -10.10 2.78
CA ALA A 248 8.35 -10.88 1.58
C ALA A 248 9.46 -11.93 1.74
N ALA A 249 10.40 -11.69 2.66
CA ALA A 249 11.49 -12.61 2.98
C ALA A 249 10.98 -13.90 3.67
N PRO A 250 11.68 -15.04 3.51
CA PRO A 250 12.88 -15.24 2.68
C PRO A 250 12.56 -15.24 1.18
N PHE A 251 13.56 -14.83 0.39
CA PHE A 251 13.56 -14.87 -1.06
C PHE A 251 14.12 -16.20 -1.58
N GLN A 252 14.12 -16.39 -2.90
CA GLN A 252 14.85 -17.50 -3.50
C GLN A 252 16.36 -17.36 -3.20
N PRO A 253 17.06 -18.46 -2.87
CA PRO A 253 18.52 -18.48 -2.78
C PRO A 253 19.16 -17.97 -4.08
N LEU A 254 20.34 -17.35 -3.97
CA LEU A 254 21.04 -16.83 -5.15
C LEU A 254 21.51 -18.00 -6.04
N PRO A 255 21.36 -17.90 -7.38
CA PRO A 255 21.89 -18.92 -8.30
C PRO A 255 23.38 -19.17 -8.07
N LYS A 256 23.78 -20.44 -8.03
CA LYS A 256 25.18 -20.84 -7.72
C LYS A 256 26.15 -20.31 -8.76
N GLU A 257 25.67 -20.16 -9.99
CA GLU A 257 26.36 -19.68 -11.18
C GLU A 257 26.82 -18.22 -11.04
N TRP A 258 26.20 -17.44 -10.15
CA TRP A 258 26.61 -16.05 -9.91
C TRP A 258 27.84 -15.96 -9.00
N ASN A 259 28.11 -17.00 -8.21
CA ASN A 259 29.20 -17.07 -7.23
C ASN A 259 29.29 -15.84 -6.29
N MET A 260 28.14 -15.33 -5.86
CA MET A 260 27.99 -14.16 -4.98
C MET A 260 27.53 -14.59 -3.58
N GLU A 261 28.12 -14.02 -2.54
CA GLU A 261 27.64 -14.20 -1.14
C GLU A 261 26.44 -13.29 -0.81
N ARG A 262 26.31 -12.19 -1.57
CA ARG A 262 25.27 -11.18 -1.44
C ARG A 262 24.95 -10.57 -2.80
N TYR A 263 23.69 -10.25 -3.02
CA TYR A 263 23.21 -9.46 -4.14
C TYR A 263 22.56 -8.19 -3.59
N SER A 264 23.17 -7.03 -3.82
CA SER A 264 22.65 -5.73 -3.40
C SER A 264 21.78 -5.12 -4.49
N ILE A 265 20.59 -4.64 -4.13
CA ILE A 265 19.53 -4.26 -5.07
C ILE A 265 19.01 -2.86 -4.76
N ARG A 266 18.89 -2.00 -5.77
CA ARG A 266 18.22 -0.70 -5.69
C ARG A 266 16.84 -0.79 -6.33
N ALA A 267 15.80 -0.38 -5.60
CA ALA A 267 14.42 -0.35 -6.10
C ALA A 267 13.77 1.01 -5.81
N ALA A 268 12.81 1.40 -6.66
CA ALA A 268 11.87 2.48 -6.46
C ALA A 268 10.51 1.89 -6.08
N VAL A 269 9.91 2.36 -4.99
CA VAL A 269 8.57 1.97 -4.57
C VAL A 269 7.65 3.17 -4.75
N ILE A 270 6.57 2.99 -5.51
CA ILE A 270 5.68 4.07 -5.94
C ILE A 270 4.30 3.83 -5.35
N PHE A 271 3.84 4.76 -4.52
CA PHE A 271 2.51 4.77 -3.92
C PHE A 271 1.64 5.85 -4.57
N TYR A 272 0.47 5.45 -5.06
CA TYR A 272 -0.57 6.33 -5.59
C TYR A 272 -1.96 5.83 -5.17
N LEU A 273 -2.94 6.73 -5.03
CA LEU A 273 -4.20 6.43 -4.32
C LEU A 273 -4.84 5.10 -4.75
N GLY A 274 -4.99 4.20 -3.76
CA GLY A 274 -5.54 2.85 -3.90
C GLY A 274 -4.52 1.72 -4.07
N THR A 275 -3.23 2.01 -4.33
CA THR A 275 -2.31 1.01 -4.90
C THR A 275 -0.82 1.33 -4.69
N GLY A 276 -0.01 0.31 -4.41
CA GLY A 276 1.46 0.41 -4.31
C GLY A 276 2.14 -0.48 -5.36
N TYR A 277 3.26 -0.04 -5.91
CA TYR A 277 4.00 -0.71 -6.99
C TYR A 277 5.51 -0.68 -6.76
N ILE A 278 6.27 -1.64 -7.30
CA ILE A 278 7.73 -1.75 -7.10
C ILE A 278 8.46 -1.80 -8.45
N ARG A 279 9.61 -1.13 -8.54
CA ARG A 279 10.37 -0.91 -9.77
C ARG A 279 11.88 -0.94 -9.51
#